data_AF-A0AAW0LY93-F1
#
_entry.id   AF-A0AAW0LY93-F1
#
_cell.length_a   1.000
_cell.length_b   1.000
_cell.length_c   1.000
_cell.angle_alpha   90.00
_cell.angle_beta   90.00
_cell.angle_gamma   90.00
#
_symmetry.space_group_name_H-M   'P 1'
#
loop_
_entity.id
_entity.type
_entity.pdbx_description
1 polymer ?
#
loop_
_entity_poly.entity_id
_entity_poly.type
_entity_poly.pdbx_seq_one_letter_code
_entity_poly.pdbx_strand_id
1 'polypeptide(L)'
;MKFCGPFENEITNCYSLQKVSAEIRDVLNKSAANFNIALDDVSITSLTFGKEFTSAIEAKQIAAQEAERAKYIVEKAEQDKKGAIIRAQGEAKSAQLIGEAIAKNESFITLRRIEAAREIAQTISNSVNTVYLNAGDLLLNLKGINLEKCKL
;
A
#
# COMPACT_ATOMS: atom_id res chain seq x y z
N MET A 1 11.54 -4.21 -31.06
CA MET A 1 11.05 -4.05 -29.68
C MET A 1 11.90 -2.97 -28.99
N LYS A 2 11.51 -1.69 -29.12
CA LYS A 2 12.16 -0.57 -28.46
C LYS A 2 11.06 0.31 -27.85
N PHE A 3 10.99 0.26 -26.53
CA PHE A 3 10.36 1.30 -25.71
C PHE A 3 11.36 2.46 -25.58
N CYS A 4 10.99 3.65 -26.05
CA CYS A 4 11.53 4.97 -25.68
C CYS A 4 10.71 6.00 -26.47
N GLY A 5 9.64 6.59 -25.90
CA GLY A 5 9.66 7.87 -25.19
C GLY A 5 9.15 8.99 -26.14
N PRO A 6 8.97 10.24 -25.69
CA PRO A 6 8.31 10.75 -24.50
C PRO A 6 6.84 11.16 -24.81
N PHE A 7 6.06 11.41 -23.77
CA PHE A 7 4.76 12.07 -23.84
C PHE A 7 4.93 13.51 -24.34
N GLU A 8 5.08 13.71 -25.65
CA GLU A 8 5.03 15.03 -26.27
C GLU A 8 3.56 15.41 -26.54
N ASN A 9 3.00 16.17 -25.61
CA ASN A 9 2.28 17.43 -25.86
C ASN A 9 1.42 17.57 -27.13
N GLU A 10 0.55 16.61 -27.45
CA GLU A 10 -0.44 16.76 -28.53
C GLU A 10 -1.89 16.40 -28.11
N ILE A 11 -2.20 16.48 -26.81
CA ILE A 11 -3.61 16.55 -26.35
C ILE A 11 -4.07 18.02 -26.22
N THR A 12 -3.23 19.00 -26.55
CA THR A 12 -3.64 20.40 -26.71
C THR A 12 -4.18 20.68 -28.12
N ASN A 13 -5.07 19.81 -28.60
CA ASN A 13 -6.25 20.34 -29.24
C ASN A 13 -7.50 19.87 -28.50
N CYS A 14 -7.48 20.01 -27.18
CA CYS A 14 -8.62 20.67 -26.54
C CYS A 14 -8.77 22.02 -27.22
N TYR A 15 -9.47 22.05 -28.36
CA TYR A 15 -10.09 23.25 -28.89
C TYR A 15 -10.88 23.78 -27.71
N SER A 16 -10.32 24.76 -26.99
CA SER A 16 -10.99 25.31 -25.82
C SER A 16 -12.35 25.77 -26.31
N LEU A 17 -13.40 25.52 -25.51
CA LEU A 17 -14.74 26.01 -25.86
C LEU A 17 -14.68 27.49 -26.26
N GLN A 18 -13.74 28.24 -25.68
CA GLN A 18 -13.40 29.62 -26.02
C GLN A 18 -12.89 29.85 -27.45
N LYS A 19 -12.03 28.99 -28.00
CA LYS A 19 -11.61 29.09 -29.42
C LYS A 19 -12.75 28.73 -30.37
N VAL A 20 -13.50 27.66 -30.06
CA VAL A 20 -14.68 27.25 -30.85
C VAL A 20 -15.73 28.36 -30.82
N SER A 21 -15.99 28.95 -29.65
CA SER A 21 -17.01 29.99 -29.49
C SER A 21 -16.62 31.30 -30.16
N ALA A 22 -15.34 31.68 -30.15
CA ALA A 22 -14.86 32.85 -30.86
C ALA A 22 -15.01 32.71 -32.38
N GLU A 23 -14.65 31.56 -32.95
CA GLU A 23 -14.79 31.33 -34.39
C GLU A 23 -16.25 31.30 -34.83
N ILE A 24 -17.13 30.65 -34.06
CA ILE A 24 -18.56 30.62 -34.35
C ILE A 24 -19.17 32.03 -34.25
N ARG A 25 -18.75 32.82 -33.26
CA ARG A 25 -19.19 34.21 -33.10
C ARG A 25 -18.83 35.05 -34.33
N ASP A 26 -17.62 34.92 -34.87
CA ASP A 26 -17.18 35.68 -36.05
C ASP A 26 -17.98 35.32 -37.31
N VAL A 27 -18.29 34.03 -37.50
CA VAL A 27 -19.10 33.56 -38.64
C VAL A 27 -20.55 34.06 -38.53
N LEU A 28 -21.13 34.02 -37.33
CA LEU A 28 -22.49 34.50 -37.08
C LEU A 28 -22.58 36.01 -37.19
N ASN A 29 -21.59 36.76 -36.67
CA ASN A 29 -21.55 38.23 -36.78
C ASN A 29 -21.46 38.70 -38.23
N LYS A 30 -20.62 38.06 -39.06
CA LYS A 30 -20.53 38.36 -40.50
C LYS A 30 -21.85 38.09 -41.24
N SER A 31 -22.60 37.06 -40.82
CA SER A 31 -23.87 36.72 -41.43
C SER A 31 -25.00 37.65 -40.97
N ALA A 32 -25.03 38.01 -39.68
CA ALA A 32 -26.02 38.89 -39.07
C ALA A 32 -25.89 40.36 -39.53
N ALA A 33 -24.67 40.80 -39.87
CA ALA A 33 -24.41 42.12 -40.43
C ALA A 33 -25.18 42.38 -41.74
N ASN A 34 -25.40 41.35 -42.57
CA ASN A 34 -26.19 41.46 -43.80
C ASN A 34 -27.69 41.74 -43.54
N PHE A 35 -28.16 41.46 -42.33
CA PHE A 35 -29.55 41.63 -41.91
C PHE A 35 -29.73 42.81 -40.94
N ASN A 36 -28.69 43.64 -40.71
CA ASN A 36 -28.69 44.71 -39.70
C ASN A 36 -29.04 44.24 -38.27
N ILE A 37 -28.66 43.01 -37.91
CA ILE A 37 -28.87 42.47 -36.56
C ILE A 37 -27.55 42.53 -35.78
N ALA A 38 -27.55 43.16 -34.60
CA ALA A 38 -26.42 43.19 -33.69
C ALA A 38 -26.49 42.02 -32.70
N LEU A 39 -25.39 41.28 -32.53
CA LEU A 39 -25.32 40.06 -31.74
C LEU A 39 -24.21 40.19 -30.68
N ASP A 40 -24.57 40.00 -29.40
CA ASP A 40 -23.71 40.34 -28.24
C ASP A 40 -22.92 39.11 -27.72
N ASP A 41 -23.63 38.02 -27.33
CA ASP A 41 -23.01 36.77 -26.88
C ASP A 41 -23.73 35.52 -27.40
N VAL A 42 -22.94 34.53 -27.83
CA VAL A 42 -23.42 33.20 -28.25
C VAL A 42 -23.05 32.18 -27.19
N SER A 43 -24.05 31.50 -26.63
CA SER A 43 -23.84 30.33 -25.77
C SER A 43 -24.05 29.04 -26.56
N ILE A 44 -23.06 28.14 -26.49
CA ILE A 44 -23.17 26.78 -27.04
C ILE A 44 -23.68 25.88 -25.91
N THR A 45 -24.86 25.29 -26.10
CA THR A 45 -25.51 24.45 -25.07
C THR A 45 -25.05 22.99 -25.10
N SER A 46 -24.81 22.43 -26.28
CA SER A 46 -24.22 21.10 -26.43
C SER A 46 -23.55 20.90 -27.78
N LEU A 47 -22.36 20.29 -27.77
CA LEU A 47 -21.70 19.76 -28.95
C LEU A 47 -21.58 18.25 -28.77
N THR A 48 -22.07 17.47 -29.74
CA THR A 48 -21.96 16.02 -29.72
C THR A 48 -20.82 15.60 -30.65
N PHE A 49 -19.76 15.06 -30.08
CA PHE A 49 -18.71 14.42 -30.87
C PHE A 49 -19.19 13.08 -31.43
N GLY A 50 -18.68 12.69 -32.60
CA GLY A 50 -18.98 11.38 -33.19
C GLY A 50 -18.53 10.23 -32.28
N LYS A 51 -19.27 9.12 -32.27
CA LYS A 51 -19.03 7.97 -31.38
C LYS A 51 -17.59 7.42 -31.45
N GLU A 52 -17.00 7.39 -32.65
CA GLU A 52 -15.64 6.91 -32.88
C GLU A 52 -14.58 7.81 -32.23
N PHE A 53 -14.79 9.14 -32.24
CA PHE A 53 -13.88 10.10 -31.63
C PHE A 53 -13.91 10.01 -30.10
N THR A 54 -15.11 9.88 -29.52
CA THR A 54 -15.29 9.69 -28.08
C THR A 54 -14.61 8.39 -27.61
N SER A 55 -14.81 7.29 -28.33
CA SER A 55 -14.19 6.00 -28.00
C SER A 55 -12.66 6.05 -28.05
N ALA A 56 -12.08 6.74 -29.04
CA ALA A 56 -10.63 6.90 -29.15
C ALA A 56 -10.05 7.74 -28.01
N ILE A 57 -10.77 8.76 -27.54
CA ILE A 57 -10.36 9.57 -26.38
C ILE A 57 -10.43 8.74 -25.10
N GLU A 58 -11.53 8.02 -24.88
CA GLU A 58 -11.70 7.15 -23.72
C GLU A 58 -10.61 6.08 -23.66
N ALA A 59 -10.30 5.43 -24.79
CA ALA A 59 -9.23 4.45 -24.87
C ALA A 59 -7.85 5.04 -24.48
N LYS A 60 -7.55 6.27 -24.94
CA LYS A 60 -6.31 6.96 -24.55
C LYS A 60 -6.28 7.32 -23.06
N GLN A 61 -7.41 7.73 -22.50
CA GLN A 61 -7.52 8.03 -21.07
C GLN A 61 -7.30 6.78 -20.22
N ILE A 62 -7.90 5.65 -20.62
CA ILE A 62 -7.71 4.36 -19.95
C ILE A 62 -6.23 3.95 -20.01
N ALA A 63 -5.59 4.04 -21.18
CA ALA A 63 -4.17 3.70 -21.32
C ALA A 63 -3.26 4.58 -20.43
N ALA A 64 -3.56 5.87 -20.30
CA ALA A 64 -2.82 6.77 -19.42
C ALA A 64 -3.00 6.39 -17.94
N GLN A 65 -4.24 6.11 -17.54
CA GLN A 65 -4.56 5.69 -16.17
C GLN A 65 -3.91 4.35 -15.82
N GLU A 66 -3.92 3.39 -16.75
CA GLU A 66 -3.26 2.09 -16.56
C GLU A 66 -1.75 2.23 -16.42
N ALA A 67 -1.12 3.11 -17.21
CA ALA A 67 0.31 3.37 -17.10
C ALA A 67 0.69 3.99 -15.74
N GLU A 68 -0.10 4.92 -15.22
CA GLU A 68 0.10 5.49 -13.88
C GLU A 68 -0.09 4.43 -12.79
N ARG A 69 -1.16 3.62 -12.91
CA ARG A 69 -1.43 2.52 -11.99
C ARG A 69 -0.31 1.47 -11.97
N ALA A 70 0.26 1.15 -13.13
CA ALA A 70 1.35 0.19 -13.24
C ALA A 70 2.61 0.69 -12.50
N LYS A 71 2.94 1.98 -12.60
CA LYS A 71 4.05 2.58 -11.84
C LYS A 71 3.83 2.46 -10.33
N TYR A 72 2.63 2.76 -9.85
CA TYR A 72 2.29 2.65 -8.43
C TYR A 72 2.39 1.22 -7.91
N ILE A 73 1.99 0.21 -8.69
CA ILE A 73 2.10 -1.20 -8.30
C ILE A 73 3.58 -1.61 -8.11
N VAL A 74 4.46 -1.18 -9.03
CA VAL A 74 5.89 -1.47 -8.93
C VAL A 74 6.48 -0.81 -7.68
N GLU A 75 6.20 0.48 -7.48
CA GLU A 75 6.70 1.21 -6.31
C GLU A 75 6.21 0.61 -5.00
N LYS A 76 4.92 0.25 -4.92
CA LYS A 76 4.36 -0.44 -3.75
C LYS A 76 5.10 -1.76 -3.47
N ALA A 77 5.33 -2.56 -4.50
CA ALA A 77 6.04 -3.83 -4.34
C ALA A 77 7.50 -3.65 -3.88
N GLU A 78 8.16 -2.57 -4.30
CA GLU A 78 9.50 -2.23 -3.80
C GLU A 78 9.48 -1.80 -2.33
N GLN A 79 8.50 -0.99 -1.92
CA GLN A 79 8.34 -0.59 -0.53
C GLN A 79 8.02 -1.77 0.38
N ASP A 80 7.12 -2.67 -0.06
CA ASP A 80 6.77 -3.88 0.70
C ASP A 80 7.99 -4.79 0.90
N LYS A 81 8.84 -4.95 -0.13
CA LYS A 81 10.11 -5.70 -0.02
C LYS A 81 11.06 -5.07 0.99
N LYS A 82 11.25 -3.74 0.93
CA LYS A 82 12.10 -3.01 1.88
C LYS A 82 11.56 -3.16 3.30
N GLY A 83 10.25 -3.02 3.48
CA GLY A 83 9.58 -3.22 4.77
C GLY A 83 9.80 -4.62 5.33
N ALA A 84 9.69 -5.66 4.49
CA ALA A 84 9.95 -7.05 4.90
C ALA A 84 11.41 -7.26 5.35
N ILE A 85 12.39 -6.69 4.63
CA ILE A 85 13.81 -6.78 5.00
C ILE A 85 14.08 -6.06 6.33
N ILE A 86 13.58 -4.83 6.49
CA ILE A 86 13.77 -4.05 7.71
C ILE A 86 13.13 -4.75 8.90
N ARG A 87 11.93 -5.32 8.73
CA ARG A 87 11.27 -6.10 9.77
C ARG A 87 12.08 -7.33 10.17
N ALA A 88 12.53 -8.12 9.20
CA ALA A 88 13.36 -9.30 9.46
C ALA A 88 14.68 -8.94 10.16
N GLN A 89 15.33 -7.85 9.75
CA GLN A 89 16.54 -7.34 10.41
C GLN A 89 16.26 -6.83 11.83
N GLY A 90 15.14 -6.13 12.03
CA GLY A 90 14.72 -5.67 13.34
C GLY A 90 14.43 -6.81 14.30
N GLU A 91 13.74 -7.85 13.83
CA GLU A 91 13.47 -9.07 14.59
C GLU A 91 14.77 -9.82 14.91
N ALA A 92 15.67 -10.01 13.93
CA ALA A 92 16.96 -10.66 14.13
C ALA A 92 17.84 -9.92 15.15
N LYS A 93 17.96 -8.59 15.02
CA LYS A 93 18.76 -7.78 15.95
C LYS A 93 18.16 -7.76 17.35
N SER A 94 16.82 -7.71 17.45
CA SER A 94 16.14 -7.80 18.74
C SER A 94 16.39 -9.16 19.41
N ALA A 95 16.29 -10.25 18.66
CA ALA A 95 16.57 -11.60 19.16
C ALA A 95 18.04 -11.75 19.60
N GLN A 96 18.99 -11.18 18.86
CA GLN A 96 20.42 -11.17 19.26
C GLN A 96 20.64 -10.41 20.57
N LEU A 97 20.10 -9.20 20.69
CA LEU A 97 20.24 -8.40 21.92
C LEU A 97 19.60 -9.08 23.13
N ILE A 98 18.43 -9.69 22.94
CA ILE A 98 17.77 -10.50 23.98
C ILE A 98 18.64 -11.71 24.33
N GLY A 99 19.17 -12.43 23.33
CA GLY A 99 20.06 -13.58 23.54
C GLY A 99 21.32 -13.21 24.33
N GLU A 100 21.96 -12.09 24.00
CA GLU A 100 23.11 -11.57 24.74
C GLU A 100 22.76 -11.15 26.18
N ALA A 101 21.61 -10.51 26.39
CA ALA A 101 21.14 -10.14 27.73
C ALA A 101 20.82 -11.38 28.58
N ILE A 102 20.28 -12.42 27.96
CA ILE A 102 20.00 -13.71 28.59
C ILE A 102 21.30 -14.45 28.94
N ALA A 103 22.28 -14.47 28.04
CA ALA A 103 23.57 -15.12 28.27
C ALA A 103 24.35 -14.47 29.43
N LYS A 104 24.18 -13.17 29.66
CA LYS A 104 24.78 -12.46 30.80
C LYS A 104 24.13 -12.82 32.14
N ASN A 105 22.87 -13.24 32.17
CA ASN A 105 22.12 -13.50 33.40
C ASN A 105 21.46 -14.89 33.36
N GLU A 106 22.19 -15.93 33.77
CA GLU A 106 21.70 -17.32 33.84
C GLU A 106 20.41 -17.45 34.68
N SER A 107 20.27 -16.60 35.73
CA SER A 107 19.08 -16.51 36.59
C SER A 107 17.81 -16.06 35.86
N PHE A 108 17.92 -15.38 34.71
CA PHE A 108 16.75 -14.96 33.93
C PHE A 108 16.14 -16.14 33.16
N ILE A 109 16.96 -17.08 32.68
CA ILE A 109 16.50 -18.29 31.98
C ILE A 109 15.70 -19.17 32.93
N THR A 110 16.20 -19.34 34.15
CA THR A 110 15.52 -20.15 35.17
C THR A 110 14.19 -19.53 35.57
N LEU A 111 14.13 -18.21 35.77
CA LEU A 111 12.88 -17.49 36.03
C LEU A 111 11.87 -17.67 34.88
N ARG A 112 12.29 -17.45 33.63
CA ARG A 112 11.42 -17.63 32.46
C ARG A 112 10.93 -19.06 32.28
N ARG A 113 11.77 -20.05 32.60
CA ARG A 113 11.37 -21.47 32.61
C ARG A 113 10.29 -21.74 33.66
N ILE A 114 10.41 -21.16 34.87
CA ILE A 114 9.40 -21.30 35.93
C ILE A 114 8.09 -20.60 35.54
N GLU A 115 8.15 -19.41 34.94
CA GLU A 115 6.96 -18.70 34.45
C GLU A 115 6.23 -19.50 33.36
N ALA A 116 6.95 -20.00 32.36
CA ALA A 116 6.37 -20.83 31.30
C ALA A 116 5.77 -22.12 31.86
N ALA A 117 6.47 -22.80 32.78
CA ALA A 117 5.96 -23.99 33.45
C ALA A 117 4.68 -23.70 34.25
N ARG A 118 4.61 -22.55 34.94
CA ARG A 118 3.41 -22.09 35.67
C ARG A 118 2.23 -21.81 34.72
N GLU A 119 2.47 -21.15 33.59
CA GLU A 119 1.44 -20.86 32.59
C GLU A 119 0.87 -22.13 31.95
N ILE A 120 1.75 -23.08 31.61
CA ILE A 120 1.36 -24.39 31.10
C ILE A 120 0.54 -25.15 32.15
N ALA A 121 0.99 -25.18 33.41
CA ALA A 121 0.26 -25.81 34.51
C ALA A 121 -1.13 -25.17 34.72
N GLN A 122 -1.24 -23.85 34.62
CA GLN A 122 -2.52 -23.14 34.74
C GLN A 122 -3.46 -23.50 33.57
N THR A 123 -2.94 -23.52 32.34
CA THR A 123 -3.70 -23.89 31.14
C THR A 123 -4.21 -25.32 31.23
N ILE A 124 -3.40 -26.25 31.75
CA ILE A 124 -3.80 -27.65 31.98
C ILE A 124 -4.83 -27.76 33.10
N SER A 125 -4.65 -27.04 34.21
CA SER A 125 -5.61 -27.04 35.34
C SER A 125 -6.98 -26.51 34.93
N ASN A 126 -7.04 -25.60 33.96
CA ASN A 126 -8.29 -25.02 33.44
C ASN A 126 -8.89 -25.85 32.28
N SER A 127 -8.12 -26.77 31.70
CA SER A 127 -8.57 -27.62 30.59
C SER A 127 -9.54 -28.68 31.09
N VAL A 128 -10.63 -28.90 30.35
CA VAL A 128 -11.68 -29.89 30.67
C VAL A 128 -11.21 -31.33 30.40
N ASN A 129 -10.16 -31.51 29.60
CA ASN A 129 -9.66 -32.83 29.21
C ASN A 129 -8.43 -33.21 30.06
N THR A 130 -8.54 -34.26 30.88
CA THR A 130 -7.45 -34.81 31.70
C THR A 130 -6.51 -35.64 30.83
N VAL A 131 -5.50 -34.99 30.26
CA VAL A 131 -4.42 -35.66 29.53
C VAL A 131 -3.29 -35.99 30.52
N TYR A 132 -2.97 -37.28 30.68
CA TYR A 132 -1.83 -37.73 31.47
C TYR A 132 -0.53 -37.42 30.71
N LEU A 133 0.12 -36.31 31.05
CA LEU A 133 1.41 -35.91 30.49
C LEU A 133 2.51 -36.10 31.52
N ASN A 134 3.69 -36.53 31.06
CA ASN A 134 4.85 -36.68 31.93
C ASN A 134 5.35 -35.30 32.41
N ALA A 135 5.68 -35.18 33.69
CA ALA A 135 6.18 -33.93 34.27
C ALA A 135 7.51 -33.45 33.66
N GLY A 136 8.25 -34.34 32.98
CA GLY A 136 9.45 -34.01 32.22
C GLY A 136 9.17 -33.22 30.94
N ASP A 137 8.10 -33.55 30.22
CA ASP A 137 7.71 -32.88 28.96
C ASP A 137 7.14 -31.47 29.22
N LEU A 138 6.62 -31.25 30.43
CA LEU A 138 6.02 -29.99 30.85
C LEU A 138 7.03 -29.02 31.50
N LEU A 139 8.33 -29.36 31.52
CA LEU A 139 9.38 -28.59 32.20
C LEU A 139 9.08 -28.32 33.70
N LEU A 140 8.17 -29.09 34.31
CA LEU A 140 7.75 -28.97 35.71
C LEU A 140 8.75 -29.60 36.68
N ASN A 141 9.75 -30.32 36.17
CA ASN A 141 10.78 -30.92 37.00
C ASN A 141 11.85 -29.89 37.41
N LEU A 142 11.59 -29.21 38.53
CA LEU A 142 12.46 -28.20 39.12
C LEU A 142 13.78 -28.77 39.72
N LYS A 143 13.93 -30.11 39.81
CA LYS A 143 15.07 -30.76 40.49
C LYS A 143 16.43 -30.60 39.80
N GLY A 144 16.46 -30.24 38.52
CA GLY A 144 17.69 -30.01 37.76
C GLY A 144 18.18 -28.56 37.74
N ILE A 145 17.47 -27.63 38.39
CA ILE A 145 17.81 -26.21 38.39
C ILE A 145 18.81 -25.97 39.52
N ASN A 146 20.08 -25.74 39.17
CA ASN A 146 21.13 -25.36 40.10
C ASN A 146 20.82 -23.98 40.72
N LEU A 147 20.04 -23.99 41.81
CA LEU A 147 19.68 -22.81 42.59
C LEU A 147 20.86 -22.22 43.38
N GLU A 148 22.01 -22.89 43.40
CA GLU A 148 23.19 -22.45 44.17
C GLU A 148 23.85 -21.18 43.63
N LYS A 149 23.69 -20.87 42.34
CA LYS A 149 24.19 -19.62 41.73
C LYS A 149 23.30 -18.40 41.97
N CYS A 150 22.15 -18.57 42.64
CA CYS A 150 21.19 -17.49 42.90
C CYS A 150 21.40 -16.80 44.26
N LYS A 151 22.51 -17.07 44.96
CA LYS A 151 22.93 -16.26 46.10
C LYS A 151 23.66 -15.02 45.59
N LEU A 152 23.07 -13.86 45.90
CA LEU A 152 23.67 -12.53 45.83
C LEU A 152 25.08 -12.52 46.46
#